data_AF-A0A7X3VHF4-F1
#
_entry.id   AF-A0A7X3VHF4-F1
#
_cell.length_a   1.000
_cell.length_b   1.000
_cell.length_c   1.000
_cell.angle_alpha   90.00
_cell.angle_beta   90.00
_cell.angle_gamma   90.00
#
_symmetry.space_group_name_H-M   'P 1'
#
loop_
_entity.id
_entity.type
_entity.pdbx_description
1 polymer ?
#
loop_
_entity_poly.entity_id
_entity_poly.type
_entity_poly.pdbx_seq_one_letter_code
_entity_poly.pdbx_strand_id
1 'polypeptide(L)'
;YTYVGLYQHQLLENRSGDRALAAEVIRRLVHLIATVSPGAKLGATAPYACAEMMLAESGARQPRTLANAFMTPVSKQGAKGKASAAISEYLGRYDAVYGTHERRRVATMIEPAPEHTGERVTMAALAQWAAGQVGEAS
;
A
#
# COMPACT_ATOMS: atom_id res chain seq x y z
N TYR A 1 -10.29 -4.51 -1.29
CA TYR A 1 -9.12 -3.74 -1.76
C TYR A 1 -9.29 -2.31 -1.27
N THR A 2 -8.25 -1.74 -0.68
CA THR A 2 -8.24 -0.35 -0.19
C THR A 2 -7.07 0.36 -0.86
N TYR A 3 -7.30 1.61 -1.28
CA TYR A 3 -6.29 2.45 -1.94
C TYR A 3 -6.25 3.82 -1.27
N VAL A 4 -5.05 4.30 -1.00
CA VAL A 4 -4.78 5.63 -0.44
C VAL A 4 -3.64 6.26 -1.23
N GLY A 5 -3.89 7.41 -1.86
CA GLY A 5 -2.86 8.23 -2.48
C GLY A 5 -2.57 9.45 -1.60
N LEU A 6 -1.30 9.79 -1.40
CA LEU A 6 -0.86 10.94 -0.62
C LEU A 6 0.05 11.83 -1.47
N TYR A 7 -0.26 13.12 -1.54
CA TYR A 7 0.62 14.11 -2.16
C TYR A 7 1.57 14.67 -1.10
N GLN A 8 2.86 14.31 -1.18
CA GLN A 8 3.86 14.71 -0.18
C GLN A 8 3.99 16.24 -0.05
N HIS A 9 3.92 16.97 -1.16
CA HIS A 9 3.98 18.42 -1.17
C HIS A 9 2.87 19.05 -0.32
N GLN A 10 1.62 18.65 -0.55
CA GLN A 10 0.47 19.14 0.22
C GLN A 10 0.56 18.74 1.69
N LEU A 11 1.09 17.55 1.99
CA LEU A 11 1.29 17.14 3.38
C LEU A 11 2.28 18.05 4.10
N LEU A 12 3.39 18.43 3.45
CA LEU A 12 4.38 19.35 4.02
C LEU A 12 3.83 20.77 4.16
N GLU A 13 3.16 21.30 3.15
CA GLU A 13 2.51 22.63 3.20
C GLU A 13 1.52 22.72 4.38
N ASN A 14 0.66 21.71 4.53
CA ASN A 14 -0.33 21.65 5.60
C ASN A 14 0.28 21.54 6.99
N ARG A 15 1.58 21.20 7.11
CA ARG A 15 2.32 21.08 8.37
C ARG A 15 3.39 22.19 8.51
N SER A 16 3.24 23.29 7.78
CA SER A 16 4.19 24.42 7.83
C SER A 16 5.64 24.01 7.52
N GLY A 17 5.83 22.97 6.70
CA GLY A 17 7.14 22.45 6.33
C GLY A 17 7.77 21.47 7.32
N ASP A 18 7.07 21.08 8.40
CA ASP A 18 7.59 20.11 9.38
C ASP A 18 7.64 18.69 8.79
N ARG A 19 8.82 18.33 8.28
CA ARG A 19 9.12 17.02 7.70
C ARG A 19 9.06 15.90 8.72
N ALA A 20 9.48 16.15 9.96
CA ALA A 20 9.48 15.13 11.00
C ALA A 20 8.05 14.76 11.39
N LEU A 21 7.19 15.76 11.54
CA LEU A 21 5.76 15.54 11.79
C LEU A 21 5.08 14.85 10.61
N ALA A 22 5.36 15.27 9.37
CA ALA A 22 4.81 14.63 8.18
C ALA A 22 5.22 13.15 8.06
N ALA A 23 6.50 12.84 8.31
CA ALA A 23 7.01 11.47 8.33
C ALA A 23 6.31 10.63 9.42
N GLU A 24 6.14 11.18 10.62
CA GLU A 24 5.45 10.50 11.72
C GLU A 24 3.97 10.23 11.41
N VAL A 25 3.29 11.16 10.74
CA VAL A 25 1.92 10.97 10.25
C VAL A 25 1.85 9.81 9.26
N ILE A 26 2.75 9.75 8.26
CA ILE A 26 2.79 8.65 7.30
C ILE A 26 3.05 7.31 8.01
N ARG A 27 4.02 7.27 8.92
CA ARG A 27 4.36 6.07 9.69
C ARG A 27 3.13 5.51 10.43
N ARG A 28 2.39 6.39 11.13
CA ARG A 28 1.17 6.00 11.86
C ARG A 28 0.03 5.61 10.93
N LEU A 29 -0.15 6.34 9.83
CA LEU A 29 -1.20 6.07 8.86
C LEU A 29 -1.06 4.67 8.23
N VAL A 30 0.17 4.26 7.88
CA VAL A 30 0.45 2.92 7.36
C VAL A 30 -0.01 1.85 8.35
N HIS A 31 0.34 2.00 9.63
CA HIS A 31 -0.11 1.07 10.67
C HIS A 31 -1.64 1.05 10.84
N LEU A 32 -2.29 2.21 10.86
CA LEU A 32 -3.74 2.30 11.05
C LEU A 32 -4.50 1.66 9.89
N ILE A 33 -4.09 1.90 8.64
CA ILE A 33 -4.71 1.28 7.46
C ILE A 33 -4.60 -0.25 7.52
N ALA A 34 -3.47 -0.77 8.02
CA ALA A 34 -3.24 -2.20 8.10
C ALA A 34 -3.99 -2.92 9.22
N THR A 35 -4.34 -2.23 10.32
CA THR A 35 -4.83 -2.89 11.54
C THR A 35 -6.24 -2.49 11.96
N VAL A 36 -6.76 -1.36 11.47
CA VAL A 36 -8.06 -0.85 11.89
C VAL A 36 -9.12 -1.24 10.86
N SER A 37 -10.09 -2.05 11.27
CA SER A 37 -11.29 -2.34 10.50
C SER A 37 -12.42 -1.33 10.82
N PRO A 38 -13.27 -0.96 9.84
CA PRO A 38 -14.39 -0.06 10.10
C PRO A 38 -15.35 -0.63 11.15
N GLY A 39 -15.66 0.15 12.20
CA GLY A 39 -16.44 -0.29 13.37
C GLY A 39 -17.95 -0.52 13.14
N ALA A 40 -18.43 -0.60 11.90
CA ALA A 40 -19.84 -0.84 11.63
C ALA A 40 -20.21 -2.29 11.97
N LYS A 41 -20.95 -2.48 13.08
CA LYS A 41 -21.44 -3.78 13.63
C LYS A 41 -20.40 -4.68 14.34
N LEU A 42 -19.52 -4.10 15.15
CA LEU A 42 -18.61 -4.88 16.02
C LEU A 42 -19.32 -5.86 16.97
N GLY A 43 -20.58 -5.60 17.33
CA GLY A 43 -21.37 -6.48 18.22
C GLY A 43 -21.90 -7.76 17.59
N ALA A 44 -21.77 -7.97 16.26
CA ALA A 44 -22.40 -9.11 15.57
C ALA A 44 -21.45 -10.01 14.76
N THR A 45 -20.24 -9.56 14.40
CA THR A 45 -19.35 -10.34 13.50
C THR A 45 -17.84 -10.26 13.81
N ALA A 46 -17.42 -9.60 14.90
CA ALA A 46 -16.02 -9.49 15.36
C ALA A 46 -14.93 -9.38 14.27
N PRO A 47 -14.99 -8.43 13.31
CA PRO A 47 -14.01 -8.35 12.23
C PRO A 47 -12.73 -7.63 12.70
N TYR A 48 -11.93 -8.25 13.58
CA TYR A 48 -10.58 -7.76 13.94
C TYR A 48 -9.53 -8.26 12.94
N ALA A 49 -9.79 -8.09 11.63
CA ALA A 49 -8.89 -8.56 10.59
C ALA A 49 -7.82 -7.52 10.25
N CYS A 50 -6.55 -7.92 10.34
CA CYS A 50 -5.45 -7.17 9.76
C CYS A 50 -5.38 -7.36 8.24
N ALA A 51 -4.76 -6.42 7.54
CA ALA A 51 -4.45 -6.55 6.12
C ALA A 51 -3.49 -7.72 5.88
N GLU A 52 -3.82 -8.60 4.94
CA GLU A 52 -2.96 -9.73 4.59
C GLU A 52 -1.84 -9.36 3.62
N MET A 53 -2.01 -8.23 2.92
CA MET A 53 -1.01 -7.64 2.05
C MET A 53 -1.18 -6.12 2.07
N MET A 54 -0.06 -5.42 2.26
CA MET A 54 0.05 -3.98 2.11
C MET A 54 1.23 -3.69 1.19
N LEU A 55 0.93 -3.06 0.05
CA LEU A 55 1.90 -2.58 -0.91
C LEU A 55 2.03 -1.07 -0.74
N ALA A 56 3.26 -0.57 -0.65
CA ALA A 56 3.54 0.86 -0.66
C ALA A 56 4.41 1.22 -1.88
N GLU A 57 3.97 2.24 -2.61
CA GLU A 57 4.65 2.84 -3.76
C GLU A 57 5.07 4.27 -3.41
N SER A 58 6.30 4.65 -3.76
CA SER A 58 6.79 6.03 -3.65
C SER A 58 7.54 6.42 -4.92
N GLY A 59 7.21 7.59 -5.47
CA GLY A 59 7.82 8.12 -6.68
C GLY A 59 7.24 9.49 -7.06
N ALA A 60 7.77 10.08 -8.14
CA ALA A 60 7.35 11.40 -8.62
C ALA A 60 6.05 11.39 -9.44
N ARG A 61 5.57 10.21 -9.86
CA ARG A 61 4.34 10.07 -10.64
C ARG A 61 3.11 10.34 -9.79
N GLN A 62 2.04 10.77 -10.46
CA GLN A 62 0.74 10.89 -9.79
C GLN A 62 0.29 9.51 -9.26
N PRO A 63 -0.19 9.43 -8.01
CA PRO A 63 -0.72 8.20 -7.45
C PRO A 63 -1.84 7.63 -8.34
N ARG A 64 -1.82 6.31 -8.57
CA ARG A 64 -2.84 5.58 -9.34
C ARG A 64 -3.39 4.40 -8.55
N THR A 65 -4.68 4.12 -8.70
CA THR A 65 -5.31 2.91 -8.16
C THR A 65 -4.92 1.67 -8.96
N LEU A 66 -4.88 0.51 -8.29
CA LEU A 66 -4.71 -0.81 -8.90
C LEU A 66 -6.05 -1.56 -9.01
N ALA A 67 -7.18 -0.88 -8.81
CA ALA A 67 -8.51 -1.50 -8.87
C ALA A 67 -8.78 -2.25 -10.18
N ASN A 68 -8.15 -1.82 -11.29
CA ASN A 68 -8.27 -2.48 -12.58
C ASN A 68 -7.71 -3.91 -12.61
N ALA A 69 -6.87 -4.30 -11.64
CA ALA A 69 -6.47 -5.68 -11.42
C ALA A 69 -7.66 -6.62 -11.14
N PHE A 70 -8.79 -6.08 -10.70
CA PHE A 70 -10.00 -6.81 -10.30
C PHE A 70 -11.19 -6.59 -11.23
N MET A 71 -10.97 -6.01 -12.43
CA MET A 71 -12.02 -5.90 -13.45
C MET A 71 -12.54 -7.29 -13.84
N THR A 72 -11.66 -8.29 -13.87
CA THR A 72 -12.04 -9.70 -13.86
C THR A 72 -12.20 -10.16 -12.41
N PRO A 73 -13.39 -10.64 -11.99
CA PRO A 73 -13.60 -11.09 -10.61
C PRO A 73 -12.66 -12.22 -10.20
N VAL A 74 -12.08 -12.11 -9.00
CA VAL A 74 -11.24 -13.17 -8.43
C VAL A 74 -12.11 -14.28 -7.86
N SER A 75 -11.74 -15.54 -8.16
CA SER A 75 -12.41 -16.73 -7.61
C SER A 75 -12.35 -16.77 -6.08
N LYS A 76 -13.44 -17.18 -5.44
CA LYS A 76 -13.51 -17.35 -3.97
C LYS A 76 -12.50 -18.38 -3.46
N GLN A 77 -12.26 -19.45 -4.20
CA GLN A 77 -11.30 -20.48 -3.81
C GLN A 77 -9.87 -19.95 -3.97
N GLY A 78 -9.15 -19.84 -2.86
CA GLY A 78 -7.80 -19.26 -2.83
C GLY A 78 -7.79 -17.75 -3.09
N ALA A 79 -8.89 -17.05 -2.79
CA ALA A 79 -9.08 -15.64 -3.13
C ALA A 79 -7.91 -14.73 -2.69
N LYS A 80 -7.31 -15.00 -1.53
CA LYS A 80 -6.19 -14.21 -0.98
C LYS A 80 -4.96 -14.23 -1.90
N GLY A 81 -4.42 -15.42 -2.17
CA GLY A 81 -3.29 -15.59 -3.07
C GLY A 81 -3.61 -15.14 -4.50
N LYS A 82 -4.82 -15.43 -5.00
CA LYS A 82 -5.24 -14.99 -6.35
C LYS A 82 -5.40 -13.47 -6.45
N ALA A 83 -5.88 -12.80 -5.41
CA ALA A 83 -5.99 -11.34 -5.40
C ALA A 83 -4.61 -10.67 -5.38
N SER A 84 -3.67 -11.20 -4.59
CA SER A 84 -2.27 -10.76 -4.60
C SER A 84 -1.61 -11.00 -5.96
N ALA A 85 -1.85 -12.15 -6.59
CA ALA A 85 -1.35 -12.45 -7.93
C ALA A 85 -1.92 -11.50 -8.98
N ALA A 86 -3.23 -11.20 -8.94
CA ALA A 86 -3.86 -10.27 -9.87
C ALA A 86 -3.26 -8.84 -9.77
N ILE A 87 -2.98 -8.36 -8.55
CA ILE A 87 -2.26 -7.10 -8.34
C ILE A 87 -0.86 -7.15 -8.97
N SER A 88 -0.11 -8.23 -8.71
CA SER A 88 1.24 -8.39 -9.25
C SER A 88 1.25 -8.42 -10.78
N GLU A 89 0.36 -9.19 -11.39
CA GLU A 89 0.25 -9.27 -12.85
C GLU A 89 -0.13 -7.92 -13.48
N TYR A 90 -1.07 -7.19 -12.85
CA TYR A 90 -1.43 -5.85 -13.30
C TYR A 90 -0.25 -4.88 -13.20
N LEU A 91 0.53 -4.93 -12.12
CA LEU A 91 1.76 -4.14 -11.98
C LEU A 91 2.80 -4.51 -13.04
N GLY A 92 3.02 -5.79 -13.31
CA GLY A 92 3.95 -6.25 -14.35
C GLY A 92 3.57 -5.73 -15.73
N ARG A 93 2.28 -5.80 -16.09
CA ARG A 93 1.78 -5.20 -17.34
C ARG A 93 1.90 -3.68 -17.36
N TYR A 94 1.64 -3.01 -16.24
CA TYR A 94 1.78 -1.56 -16.14
C TYR A 94 3.23 -1.14 -16.35
N ASP A 95 4.16 -1.81 -15.67
CA ASP A 95 5.60 -1.56 -15.76
C ASP A 95 6.14 -1.86 -17.16
N ALA A 96 5.65 -2.89 -17.83
CA ALA A 96 6.04 -3.20 -19.20
C ALA A 96 5.67 -2.08 -20.19
N VAL A 97 4.57 -1.36 -19.95
CA VAL A 97 4.08 -0.30 -20.85
C VAL A 97 4.65 1.07 -20.46
N TYR A 98 4.71 1.36 -19.16
CA TYR A 98 5.02 2.70 -18.66
C TYR A 98 6.38 2.78 -17.97
N GLY A 99 7.11 1.67 -17.82
CA GLY A 99 8.33 1.59 -17.02
C GLY A 99 8.06 1.59 -15.51
N THR A 100 9.01 1.07 -14.74
CA THR A 100 9.00 1.10 -13.27
C THR A 100 9.72 2.36 -12.78
N HIS A 101 8.96 3.32 -12.24
CA HIS A 101 9.54 4.58 -11.73
C HIS A 101 9.29 4.76 -10.22
N GLU A 102 8.46 3.91 -9.63
CA GLU A 102 8.20 3.88 -8.21
C GLU A 102 9.12 2.90 -7.51
N ARG A 103 9.59 3.29 -6.32
CA ARG A 103 10.13 2.33 -5.37
C ARG A 103 8.98 1.60 -4.70
N ARG A 104 9.10 0.28 -4.55
CA ARG A 104 8.06 -0.60 -4.01
C ARG A 104 8.58 -1.45 -2.87
N ARG A 105 7.76 -1.58 -1.83
CA ARG A 105 7.91 -2.57 -0.77
C ARG A 105 6.56 -3.16 -0.41
N VAL A 106 6.57 -4.42 0.03
CA VAL A 106 5.36 -5.15 0.40
C VAL A 106 5.50 -5.77 1.79
N ALA A 107 4.48 -5.62 2.61
CA ALA A 107 4.28 -6.44 3.81
C ALA A 107 3.13 -7.41 3.53
N THR A 108 3.40 -8.71 3.53
CA THR A 108 2.40 -9.72 3.14
C THR A 108 2.55 -11.02 3.91
N MET A 109 1.43 -11.67 4.20
CA MET A 109 1.34 -13.04 4.72
C MET A 109 1.37 -14.09 3.59
N ILE A 110 1.31 -13.67 2.32
CA ILE A 110 1.39 -14.57 1.17
C ILE A 110 2.86 -14.90 0.89
N GLU A 111 3.17 -16.20 0.84
CA GLU A 111 4.50 -16.71 0.50
C GLU A 111 4.45 -17.59 -0.76
N PRO A 112 5.34 -17.36 -1.75
CA PRO A 112 6.29 -16.24 -1.82
C PRO A 112 5.59 -14.88 -2.03
N ALA A 113 6.30 -13.79 -1.76
CA ALA A 113 5.80 -12.45 -2.10
C ALA A 113 5.56 -12.34 -3.61
N PRO A 114 4.51 -11.63 -4.06
CA PRO A 114 4.24 -11.50 -5.49
C PRO A 114 5.34 -10.72 -6.21
N GLU A 115 5.77 -11.21 -7.36
CA GLU A 115 7.00 -10.80 -8.05
C GLU A 115 7.14 -9.29 -8.29
N HIS A 116 6.08 -8.61 -8.73
CA HIS A 116 6.14 -7.19 -9.12
C HIS A 116 5.86 -6.21 -7.96
N THR A 117 5.82 -6.70 -6.72
CA THR A 117 5.50 -5.90 -5.52
C THR A 117 6.72 -5.36 -4.77
N GLY A 118 7.93 -5.66 -5.26
CA GLY A 118 9.18 -5.20 -4.66
C GLY A 118 9.62 -6.04 -3.47
N GLU A 119 10.46 -5.45 -2.61
CA GLU A 119 11.05 -6.15 -1.47
C GLU A 119 9.99 -6.50 -0.40
N ARG A 120 9.98 -7.76 0.06
CA ARG A 120 9.14 -8.19 1.19
C ARG A 120 9.77 -7.73 2.51
N VAL A 121 9.01 -6.98 3.29
CA VAL A 121 9.42 -6.44 4.60
C VAL A 121 8.34 -6.66 5.67
N THR A 122 8.67 -6.44 6.94
CA THR A 122 7.66 -6.43 8.01
C THR A 122 6.78 -5.18 7.93
N MET A 123 5.59 -5.20 8.55
CA MET A 123 4.72 -4.02 8.60
C MET A 123 5.39 -2.80 9.25
N ALA A 124 6.19 -3.02 10.31
CA ALA A 124 6.95 -1.94 10.95
C ALA A 124 8.04 -1.37 10.02
N ALA A 125 8.76 -2.23 9.30
CA ALA A 125 9.75 -1.80 8.33
C ALA A 125 9.11 -1.08 7.12
N LEU A 126 7.92 -1.50 6.68
CA LEU A 126 7.16 -0.82 5.64
C LEU A 126 6.75 0.60 6.07
N ALA A 127 6.24 0.74 7.29
CA ALA A 127 5.86 2.03 7.87
C ALA A 127 7.07 2.97 8.01
N GLN A 128 8.19 2.45 8.52
CA GLN A 128 9.43 3.23 8.65
C GLN A 128 9.98 3.65 7.28
N TRP A 129 9.96 2.75 6.30
CA TRP A 129 10.38 3.05 4.95
C TRP A 129 9.53 4.15 4.32
N ALA A 130 8.19 4.03 4.40
CA ALA A 130 7.25 5.02 3.87
C ALA A 130 7.46 6.41 4.50
N ALA A 131 7.69 6.46 5.82
CA ALA A 131 8.00 7.70 6.52
C ALA A 131 9.30 8.35 6.01
N GLY A 132 10.33 7.54 5.73
CA GLY A 132 11.59 8.00 5.15
C GLY A 132 11.47 8.54 3.72
N GLN A 133 10.37 8.27 3.03
CA GLN A 133 10.15 8.80 1.68
C GLN A 133 9.73 10.28 1.67
N VAL A 134 9.40 10.86 2.82
CA VAL A 134 8.92 12.25 2.92
C VAL A 134 10.00 13.23 2.51
N GLY A 135 9.79 13.84 1.34
CA GLY A 135 10.64 14.92 0.86
C GLY A 135 11.96 14.47 0.21
N GLU A 136 12.08 13.18 -0.12
CA GLU A 136 13.08 12.67 -1.08
C GLU A 136 12.65 12.87 -2.54
N ALA A 137 11.34 13.07 -2.79
CA ALA A 137 10.85 13.43 -4.12
C ALA A 137 11.11 14.93 -4.36
N SER A 138 12.31 15.24 -4.85
CA SER A 138 12.67 16.54 -5.44
C SER A 138 12.70 16.44 -6.96
#